data_AF-A0A3B8RKX0-F1
#
_entry.id   AF-A0A3B8RKX0-F1
#
_cell.length_a   1.000
_cell.length_b   1.000
_cell.length_c   1.000
_cell.angle_alpha   90.00
_cell.angle_beta   90.00
_cell.angle_gamma   90.00
#
_symmetry.space_group_name_H-M   'P 1'
#
loop_
_entity.id
_entity.type
_entity.pdbx_description
1 polymer ?
#
loop_
_entity_poly.entity_id
_entity_poly.type
_entity_poly.pdbx_seq_one_letter_code
_entity_poly.pdbx_strand_id
1 'polypeptide(L)'
;MERQALVPYSPQAMFDLVSAVDRYPQFLPWCASSRILVQRDDGIDASLQVRFKGIQQQFSTRNLHQAPGLIRMQLLDGPFERLEGS
;
A
#
# COMPACT_ATOMS: atom_id res chain seq x y z
N MET A 1 -12.38 -10.07 0.24
CA MET A 1 -11.86 -11.00 -0.78
C MET A 1 -10.40 -11.20 -0.46
N GLU A 2 -9.99 -12.45 -0.26
CA GLU A 2 -8.59 -12.80 0.02
C GLU A 2 -7.96 -13.36 -1.25
N ARG A 3 -6.71 -12.97 -1.54
CA ARG A 3 -5.92 -13.54 -2.62
C ARG A 3 -4.59 -14.00 -2.05
N GLN A 4 -4.17 -15.19 -2.44
CA GLN A 4 -2.89 -15.77 -2.06
C GLN A 4 -2.11 -16.11 -3.33
N ALA A 5 -0.79 -15.99 -3.25
CA ALA A 5 0.15 -16.40 -4.29
C ALA A 5 1.41 -16.94 -3.64
N LEU A 6 1.99 -17.99 -4.22
CA LEU A 6 3.31 -18.50 -3.83
C LEU A 6 4.37 -17.76 -4.63
N VAL A 7 5.41 -17.28 -3.94
CA VAL A 7 6.51 -16.52 -4.54
C VAL A 7 7.85 -17.06 -4.04
N PRO A 8 8.90 -17.11 -4.90
CA PRO A 8 10.22 -17.63 -4.52
C PRO A 8 11.09 -16.57 -3.83
N TYR A 9 10.51 -15.79 -2.90
CA TYR A 9 11.20 -14.72 -2.17
C TYR A 9 11.03 -14.91 -0.66
N SER A 10 12.00 -14.43 0.11
CA SER A 10 11.90 -14.46 1.58
C SER A 10 10.78 -13.54 2.07
N PRO A 11 10.18 -13.82 3.25
CA PRO A 11 9.21 -12.91 3.87
C PRO A 11 9.75 -11.48 4.01
N GLN A 12 11.03 -11.32 4.37
CA GLN A 12 11.65 -10.01 4.47
C GLN A 12 11.71 -9.27 3.12
N ALA A 13 12.13 -9.96 2.05
CA ALA A 13 12.20 -9.35 0.72
C ALA A 13 10.80 -8.92 0.23
N MET A 14 9.78 -9.73 0.50
CA MET A 14 8.39 -9.37 0.18
C MET A 14 7.89 -8.21 1.03
N PHE A 15 8.22 -8.19 2.33
CA PHE A 15 7.87 -7.10 3.22
C PHE A 15 8.51 -5.78 2.78
N ASP A 16 9.79 -5.78 2.44
CA ASP A 16 10.52 -4.60 1.98
C ASP A 16 9.95 -4.07 0.66
N LEU A 17 9.56 -4.98 -0.25
CA LEU A 17 8.90 -4.62 -1.51
C LEU A 17 7.56 -3.92 -1.28
N VAL A 18 6.71 -4.46 -0.40
CA VAL A 18 5.36 -3.92 -0.14
C VAL A 18 5.41 -2.67 0.74
N SER A 19 6.35 -2.58 1.70
CA SER A 19 6.48 -1.40 2.55
C SER A 19 7.07 -0.18 1.83
N ALA A 20 7.76 -0.38 0.69
CA ALA A 20 8.28 0.70 -0.17
C ALA A 20 7.19 1.37 -1.02
N VAL A 21 6.17 1.92 -0.36
CA VAL A 21 4.97 2.50 -0.99
C VAL A 21 5.32 3.65 -1.94
N ASP A 22 6.35 4.43 -1.65
CA ASP A 22 6.88 5.52 -2.49
C ASP A 22 7.40 5.05 -3.86
N ARG A 23 7.70 3.75 -4.01
CA ARG A 23 8.21 3.15 -5.25
C ARG A 23 7.12 2.55 -6.12
N TYR A 24 5.87 2.49 -5.64
CA TYR A 24 4.76 1.84 -6.34
C TYR A 24 4.57 2.29 -7.80
N PRO A 25 4.69 3.57 -8.18
CA PRO A 25 4.57 4.00 -9.58
C PRO A 25 5.60 3.36 -10.52
N GLN A 26 6.73 2.87 -10.00
CA GLN A 26 7.80 2.28 -10.80
C GLN A 26 7.44 0.88 -11.30
N PHE A 27 6.54 0.17 -10.61
CA PHE A 27 6.25 -1.24 -10.90
C PHE A 27 4.76 -1.62 -10.87
N LEU A 28 3.87 -0.73 -10.43
CA LEU A 28 2.41 -0.91 -10.51
C LEU A 28 1.86 -0.02 -11.64
N PRO A 29 1.54 -0.58 -12.83
CA PRO A 29 1.12 0.19 -14.00
C PRO A 29 -0.14 1.04 -13.78
N TRP A 30 -0.94 0.66 -12.78
CA TRP A 30 -2.17 1.32 -12.37
C TRP A 30 -1.96 2.36 -11.26
N CYS A 31 -0.75 2.51 -10.71
CA CYS A 31 -0.39 3.54 -9.73
C CYS A 31 0.22 4.74 -10.47
N ALA A 32 -0.53 5.85 -10.54
CA ALA A 32 -0.09 7.07 -11.21
C ALA A 32 0.91 7.86 -10.36
N SER A 33 0.72 7.90 -9.03
CA SER A 33 1.67 8.49 -8.09
C SER A 33 1.50 7.88 -6.71
N SER A 34 2.58 7.90 -5.92
CA SER A 34 2.56 7.54 -4.51
C SER A 34 3.50 8.47 -3.73
N ARG A 35 3.17 8.70 -2.46
CA ARG A 35 4.02 9.46 -1.55
C ARG A 35 3.80 9.06 -0.10
N ILE A 36 4.87 9.05 0.69
CA ILE A 36 4.77 8.98 2.14
C ILE A 36 4.36 10.36 2.66
N LEU A 37 3.32 10.39 3.49
CA LEU A 37 2.83 11.60 4.15
C LEU A 37 3.49 11.75 5.52
N VAL A 38 3.56 10.67 6.30
CA VAL A 38 4.11 10.62 7.65
C VAL A 38 4.84 9.30 7.85
N GLN A 39 6.07 9.35 8.37
CA GLN A 39 6.73 8.17 8.93
C GLN A 39 6.43 8.06 10.42
N ARG A 40 6.19 6.84 10.89
CA ARG A 40 5.87 6.51 12.28
C ARG A 40 6.77 5.38 12.76
N ASP A 41 6.83 5.21 14.07
CA ASP A 41 7.58 4.09 14.67
C ASP A 41 6.96 2.73 14.29
N ASP A 42 5.64 2.69 14.09
CA ASP A 42 4.85 1.50 13.81
C ASP A 42 4.42 1.37 12.33
N GLY A 43 4.93 2.23 11.44
CA GLY A 43 4.62 2.17 10.01
C GLY A 43 4.57 3.54 9.34
N ILE A 44 3.63 3.72 8.41
CA ILE A 44 3.55 4.94 7.58
C ILE A 44 2.11 5.35 7.26
N ASP A 45 1.90 6.66 7.11
CA ASP A 45 0.74 7.19 6.40
C ASP A 45 1.18 7.54 4.98
N ALA A 46 0.46 7.06 3.97
CA ALA A 46 0.83 7.24 2.56
C ALA A 46 -0.37 7.66 1.71
N SER A 47 -0.13 8.41 0.62
CA SER A 47 -1.13 8.73 -0.39
C SER A 47 -0.82 8.03 -1.69
N LEU A 48 -1.86 7.47 -2.31
CA LEU A 48 -1.82 6.79 -3.60
C LEU A 48 -2.79 7.47 -4.56
N GLN A 49 -2.36 7.68 -5.79
CA GLN A 49 -3.21 8.01 -6.92
C GLN A 49 -3.24 6.81 -7.85
N VAL A 50 -4.41 6.21 -8.03
CA VAL A 50 -4.60 5.01 -8.85
C VAL A 50 -5.48 5.32 -10.05
N ARG A 51 -5.20 4.63 -11.16
CA ARG A 51 -6.01 4.61 -12.37
C ARG A 51 -6.55 3.21 -12.56
N PHE A 52 -7.85 3.04 -12.40
CA PHE A 52 -8.51 1.75 -12.59
C PHE A 52 -9.76 1.93 -13.44
N LYS A 53 -9.83 1.18 -14.55
CA LYS A 53 -10.97 1.17 -15.48
C LYS A 53 -11.42 2.57 -15.95
N GLY A 54 -10.47 3.46 -16.24
CA GLY A 54 -10.76 4.82 -16.74
C GLY A 54 -11.13 5.84 -15.66
N ILE A 55 -11.17 5.44 -14.37
CA ILE A 55 -11.38 6.34 -13.25
C ILE A 55 -10.05 6.57 -12.56
N GLN A 56 -9.75 7.84 -12.26
CA GLN A 56 -8.63 8.23 -11.43
C GLN A 56 -9.13 8.54 -10.03
N GLN A 57 -8.55 7.87 -9.03
CA GLN A 57 -8.88 8.09 -7.62
C GLN A 57 -7.62 8.37 -6.83
N GLN A 58 -7.74 9.24 -5.83
CA GLN A 58 -6.70 9.49 -4.86
C GLN A 58 -7.23 9.18 -3.47
N PHE A 59 -6.44 8.45 -2.69
CA PHE A 59 -6.75 8.14 -1.31
C PHE A 59 -5.47 8.10 -0.49
N SER A 60 -5.61 8.11 0.83
CA SER A 60 -4.52 7.94 1.77
C SER A 60 -4.83 6.85 2.77
N THR A 61 -3.80 6.13 3.19
CA THR A 61 -3.91 5.02 4.13
C THR A 61 -2.87 5.11 5.22
N ARG A 62 -3.23 4.57 6.40
CA ARG A 62 -2.31 4.21 7.46
C ARG A 62 -1.93 2.76 7.29
N ASN A 63 -0.64 2.48 7.20
CA ASN A 63 -0.07 1.15 7.07
C ASN A 63 0.69 0.85 8.36
N LEU A 64 0.18 -0.09 9.16
CA LEU A 64 0.82 -0.56 10.38
C LEU A 64 1.70 -1.76 10.05
N HIS A 65 2.97 -1.69 10.40
CA HIS A 65 4.02 -2.60 10.00
C HIS A 65 4.37 -3.56 11.14
N GLN A 66 4.17 -4.85 10.94
CA GLN A 66 4.67 -5.91 11.81
C GLN A 66 5.61 -6.80 10.99
N ALA A 67 6.84 -6.32 10.84
CA ALA A 67 7.82 -6.96 9.99
C ALA A 67 8.21 -8.37 10.50
N PRO A 68 8.50 -9.31 9.58
CA PRO A 68 8.31 -9.26 8.14
C PRO A 68 6.94 -9.81 7.68
N GLY A 69 6.01 -10.03 8.61
CA GLY A 69 4.85 -10.90 8.38
C GLY A 69 3.54 -10.21 8.04
N LEU A 70 3.37 -8.92 8.37
CA LEU A 70 2.07 -8.26 8.23
C LEU A 70 2.19 -6.76 7.98
N ILE A 71 1.38 -6.26 7.04
CA ILE A 71 1.11 -4.83 6.88
C ILE A 71 -0.40 -4.64 6.93
N ARG A 72 -0.91 -3.99 7.99
CA ARG A 72 -2.35 -3.66 8.07
C ARG A 72 -2.59 -2.29 7.49
N MET A 73 -3.47 -2.20 6.51
CA MET A 73 -3.83 -0.97 5.83
C MET A 73 -5.21 -0.49 6.30
N GLN A 74 -5.34 0.81 6.60
CA GLN A 74 -6.58 1.47 6.98
C GLN A 74 -6.74 2.78 6.21
N LEU A 75 -7.95 3.11 5.77
CA LEU A 75 -8.24 4.40 5.12
C LEU A 75 -8.05 5.56 6.09
N LEU A 76 -7.39 6.62 5.63
CA LEU A 76 -7.35 7.92 6.31
C LEU A 76 -8.25 8.94 5.62
N ASP A 77 -8.19 9.01 4.29
CA ASP A 77 -8.97 9.94 3.47
C ASP A 77 -9.11 9.40 2.03
N GLY A 78 -10.17 9.75 1.33
CA GLY A 78 -10.37 9.41 -0.08
C GLY A 78 -11.83 9.12 -0.46
N PRO A 79 -12.07 8.69 -1.71
CA PRO A 79 -13.42 8.50 -2.25
C PRO A 79 -14.11 7.22 -1.78
N PHE A 80 -13.46 6.43 -0.93
CA PHE A 80 -14.03 5.20 -0.38
C PHE A 80 -14.65 5.50 0.99
N GLU A 81 -15.79 4.91 1.31
CA GLU A 81 -16.32 4.99 2.69
C GLU A 81 -15.45 4.19 3.67
N ARG A 82 -14.86 3.09 3.20
CA ARG A 82 -13.97 2.22 3.97
C ARG A 82 -12.98 1.52 3.05
N LEU A 83 -11.72 1.43 3.48
CA LEU A 83 -10.68 0.64 2.85
C LEU A 83 -9.82 0.01 3.95
N GLU A 84 -9.81 -1.31 4.00
CA GLU A 84 -9.02 -2.08 4.96
C GLU A 84 -8.40 -3.30 4.27
N GLY A 85 -7.22 -3.71 4.71
CA GLY A 85 -6.51 -4.88 4.19
C GLY A 85 -5.36 -5.32 5.09
N SER A 86 -4.92 -6.56 4.92
CA SER A 86 -3.81 -7.17 5.64
C SER A 86 -3.17 -8.29 4.84
#